data_AF-A0A9W6Q5Z8-F1
#
_entry.id   AF-A0A9W6Q5Z8-F1
#
_cell.length_a   1.000
_cell.length_b   1.000
_cell.length_c   1.000
_cell.angle_alpha   90.00
_cell.angle_beta   90.00
_cell.angle_gamma   90.00
#
_symmetry.space_group_name_H-M   'P 1'
#
loop_
_entity.id
_entity.type
_entity.pdbx_description
1 polymer ?
#
loop_
_entity_poly.entity_id
_entity_poly.type
_entity_poly.pdbx_seq_one_letter_code
_entity_poly.pdbx_strand_id
1 'polypeptide(L)'
;MAELRSLDPNAPLFAQLREETGEIVLVNTFVVPEERAEEFSVLFRRQAAFMRAQPGFVSLQLHRGVAGSRLLVNVAVWESTWALAAALGSPEFRRTAAGMPDDIVSYPHVFERIDA
;
A
#
# COMPACT_ATOMS: atom_id res chain seq x y z
N MET A 1 -11.55 -5.65 -6.39
CA MET A 1 -10.61 -5.21 -5.32
C MET A 1 -9.57 -6.30 -5.17
N ALA A 2 -8.29 -5.93 -5.07
CA ALA A 2 -7.20 -6.88 -4.83
C ALA A 2 -7.42 -7.69 -3.56
N GLU A 3 -6.92 -8.93 -3.55
CA GLU A 3 -6.89 -9.76 -2.36
C GLU A 3 -5.86 -9.21 -1.38
N LEU A 4 -6.29 -8.85 -0.16
CA LEU A 4 -5.41 -8.40 0.90
C LEU A 4 -5.01 -9.58 1.77
N ARG A 5 -3.70 -9.80 1.93
CA ARG A 5 -3.11 -10.80 2.82
C ARG A 5 -2.14 -10.14 3.79
N SER A 6 -2.08 -10.63 5.02
CA SER A 6 -1.11 -10.14 6.00
C SER A 6 0.29 -10.61 5.62
N LEU A 7 1.27 -9.70 5.61
CA LEU A 7 2.68 -10.07 5.49
C LEU A 7 3.18 -10.84 6.73
N ASP A 8 2.77 -10.38 7.91
CA ASP A 8 2.90 -11.10 9.18
C ASP A 8 1.50 -11.45 9.72
N PRO A 9 1.13 -12.74 9.79
CA PRO A 9 -0.15 -13.15 10.35
C PRO A 9 -0.38 -12.74 11.81
N ASN A 10 0.67 -12.51 12.61
CA ASN A 10 0.53 -12.12 14.02
C ASN A 10 0.12 -10.65 14.18
N ALA A 11 0.48 -9.82 13.21
CA ALA A 11 0.14 -8.39 13.17
C ALA A 11 -0.48 -8.04 11.81
N PRO A 12 -1.79 -8.29 11.60
CA PRO A 12 -2.49 -7.87 10.38
C PRO A 12 -2.52 -6.34 10.23
N LEU A 13 -2.57 -5.82 9.00
CA LEU A 13 -2.57 -4.37 8.73
C LEU A 13 -3.60 -3.61 9.58
N PHE A 14 -4.85 -4.11 9.65
CA PHE A 14 -5.91 -3.43 10.40
C PHE A 14 -5.74 -3.48 11.93
N ALA A 15 -4.87 -4.34 12.44
CA ALA A 15 -4.43 -4.28 13.84
C ALA A 15 -3.35 -3.21 14.00
N GLN A 16 -2.34 -3.21 13.12
CA GLN A 16 -1.27 -2.21 13.11
C GLN A 16 -1.80 -0.77 13.02
N LEU A 17 -2.82 -0.52 12.19
CA LEU A 17 -3.44 0.80 12.01
C LEU A 17 -4.18 1.35 13.24
N ARG A 18 -4.37 0.54 14.30
CA ARG A 18 -4.99 0.98 15.56
C ARG A 18 -3.98 1.48 16.58
N GLU A 19 -2.70 1.17 16.38
CA GLU A 19 -1.63 1.64 17.24
C GLU A 19 -1.42 3.14 17.02
N GLU A 20 -1.06 3.87 18.07
CA GLU A 20 -0.63 5.26 17.97
C GLU A 20 0.89 5.28 17.76
N THR A 21 1.34 5.76 16.61
CA THR A 21 2.75 5.74 16.21
C THR A 21 3.26 7.13 15.83
N GLY A 22 4.59 7.28 15.78
CA GLY A 22 5.25 8.34 15.02
C GLY A 22 5.28 8.02 13.52
N GLU A 23 6.29 8.56 12.81
CA GLU A 23 6.53 8.31 11.38
C GLU A 23 6.62 6.80 11.08
N ILE A 24 5.84 6.34 10.10
CA ILE A 24 5.86 4.95 9.64
C ILE A 24 6.19 4.85 8.16
N VAL A 25 6.69 3.67 7.79
CA VAL A 25 6.93 3.25 6.41
C VAL A 25 5.95 2.12 6.10
N LEU A 26 4.98 2.40 5.24
CA LEU A 26 4.15 1.37 4.60
C LEU A 26 4.97 0.71 3.49
N VAL A 27 5.24 -0.59 3.65
CA VAL A 27 5.74 -1.44 2.57
C VAL A 27 4.61 -2.35 2.14
N ASN A 28 4.20 -2.25 0.88
CA ASN A 28 3.16 -3.09 0.31
C ASN A 28 3.68 -3.81 -0.92
N THR A 29 3.79 -5.14 -0.80
CA THR A 29 4.17 -6.01 -1.91
C THR A 29 2.92 -6.45 -2.66
N PHE A 30 2.91 -6.23 -3.97
CA PHE A 30 1.88 -6.71 -4.87
C PHE A 30 2.41 -7.87 -5.70
N VAL A 31 1.65 -8.96 -5.77
CA VAL A 31 1.81 -10.01 -6.78
C VAL A 31 0.86 -9.68 -7.91
N VAL A 32 1.40 -9.30 -9.06
CA VAL A 32 0.61 -8.84 -10.22
C VAL A 32 0.83 -9.81 -11.38
N PRO A 33 -0.23 -10.47 -11.89
CA PRO A 33 -0.13 -11.27 -13.10
C PRO A 33 0.45 -10.45 -14.26
N GLU A 34 1.20 -11.09 -15.15
CA GLU A 34 1.96 -10.39 -16.20
C GLU A 34 1.01 -9.64 -17.15
N GLU A 35 -0.10 -10.27 -17.49
CA GLU A 35 -1.22 -9.75 -18.26
C GLU A 35 -1.92 -8.56 -17.60
N ARG A 36 -1.75 -8.37 -16.28
CA ARG A 36 -2.33 -7.25 -15.50
C ARG A 36 -1.36 -6.11 -15.27
N ALA A 37 -0.08 -6.23 -15.63
CA ALA A 37 0.94 -5.26 -15.24
C ALA A 37 0.67 -3.82 -15.72
N GLU A 38 0.16 -3.66 -16.96
CA GLU A 38 -0.18 -2.35 -17.51
C GLU A 38 -1.42 -1.76 -16.82
N GLU A 39 -2.48 -2.56 -16.68
CA GLU A 39 -3.71 -2.19 -15.98
C GLU A 39 -3.42 -1.78 -14.53
N PHE A 40 -2.66 -2.58 -13.79
CA PHE A 40 -2.20 -2.28 -12.43
C PHE A 40 -1.46 -0.95 -12.38
N SER A 41 -0.55 -0.69 -13.32
CA SER A 41 0.23 0.54 -13.35
C SER A 41 -0.65 1.79 -13.49
N VAL A 42 -1.72 1.71 -14.29
CA VAL A 42 -2.69 2.80 -14.46
C VAL A 42 -3.52 3.01 -13.19
N LEU A 43 -4.07 1.92 -12.63
CA LEU A 43 -4.90 1.97 -11.42
C LEU A 43 -4.10 2.43 -10.20
N PHE A 44 -2.88 1.93 -10.05
CA PHE A 44 -1.99 2.32 -8.97
C PHE A 44 -1.60 3.80 -9.06
N ARG A 45 -1.33 4.34 -10.26
CA ARG A 45 -1.06 5.78 -10.41
C ARG A 45 -2.24 6.65 -9.93
N ARG A 46 -3.48 6.23 -10.19
CA ARG A 46 -4.68 6.93 -9.70
C ARG A 46 -4.78 6.86 -8.17
N GLN A 47 -4.58 5.68 -7.59
CA GLN A 47 -4.54 5.52 -6.13
C GLN A 47 -3.41 6.35 -5.50
N ALA A 48 -2.21 6.33 -6.08
CA ALA A 48 -1.07 7.09 -5.60
C ALA A 48 -1.30 8.61 -5.68
N ALA A 49 -1.96 9.10 -6.73
CA ALA A 49 -2.33 10.51 -6.83
C ALA A 49 -3.29 10.93 -5.70
N PHE A 50 -4.29 10.08 -5.39
CA PHE A 50 -5.17 10.30 -4.25
C PHE A 50 -4.41 10.29 -2.91
N MET A 51 -3.56 9.27 -2.69
CA MET A 51 -2.78 9.11 -1.45
C MET A 51 -1.84 10.28 -1.21
N ARG A 52 -1.19 10.81 -2.27
CA ARG A 52 -0.30 11.99 -2.21
C ARG A 52 -0.99 13.27 -1.73
N ALA A 53 -2.32 13.36 -1.90
CA ALA A 53 -3.09 14.54 -1.52
C ALA A 53 -3.63 14.45 -0.07
N GLN A 54 -3.40 13.35 0.64
CA GLN A 54 -3.94 13.16 1.98
C GLN A 54 -3.07 13.85 3.05
N PRO A 55 -3.69 14.40 4.11
CA PRO A 55 -2.96 14.87 5.28
C PRO A 55 -2.06 13.76 5.87
N GLY A 56 -0.85 14.14 6.29
CA GLY A 56 0.14 13.23 6.85
C GLY A 56 0.86 12.32 5.85
N PHE A 57 0.62 12.49 4.55
CA PHE A 57 1.43 11.88 3.51
C PHE A 57 2.83 12.53 3.43
N VAL A 58 3.89 11.72 3.39
CA VAL A 58 5.27 12.21 3.25
C VAL A 58 5.86 11.86 1.89
N SER A 59 5.89 10.58 1.53
CA SER A 59 6.46 10.14 0.25
C SER A 59 5.89 8.82 -0.26
N LEU A 60 6.08 8.55 -1.55
CA LEU A 60 5.68 7.29 -2.18
C LEU A 60 6.58 6.96 -3.36
N GLN A 61 7.07 5.73 -3.38
CA GLN A 61 7.88 5.14 -4.44
C GLN A 61 7.37 3.74 -4.78
N LEU A 62 7.13 3.50 -6.08
CA LEU A 62 6.80 2.18 -6.58
C LEU A 62 8.03 1.56 -7.24
N HIS A 63 8.34 0.33 -6.84
CA HIS A 63 9.48 -0.44 -7.30
C HIS A 63 8.98 -1.66 -8.07
N ARG A 64 9.68 -2.02 -9.14
CA ARG A 64 9.41 -3.24 -9.91
C ARG A 64 10.49 -4.27 -9.60
N GLY A 65 10.08 -5.52 -9.38
CA GLY A 65 11.00 -6.64 -9.28
C GLY A 65 11.82 -6.83 -10.56
N VAL A 66 13.05 -7.30 -10.40
CA VAL A 66 13.97 -7.58 -11.51
C VAL A 66 13.89 -9.05 -11.93
N ALA A 67 14.61 -9.44 -12.99
CA ALA A 67 14.76 -10.83 -13.44
C ALA A 67 13.42 -11.56 -13.72
N GLY A 68 12.46 -10.86 -14.34
CA GLY A 68 11.16 -11.45 -14.71
C GLY A 68 10.18 -11.62 -13.54
N SER A 69 10.47 -11.01 -12.39
CA SER A 69 9.57 -11.05 -11.23
C SER A 69 8.22 -10.37 -11.50
N ARG A 70 7.16 -10.97 -10.98
CA ARG A 70 5.77 -10.45 -10.96
C ARG A 70 5.51 -9.49 -9.79
N LEU A 71 6.53 -9.21 -8.99
CA LEU A 71 6.38 -8.41 -7.78
C LEU A 71 6.53 -6.92 -8.10
N LEU A 72 5.66 -6.12 -7.51
CA LEU A 72 5.86 -4.68 -7.33
C LEU A 72 5.84 -4.36 -5.83
N VAL A 73 6.66 -3.39 -5.41
CA VAL A 73 6.70 -2.95 -4.01
C VAL A 73 6.45 -1.46 -3.95
N ASN A 74 5.37 -1.07 -3.29
CA ASN A 74 5.14 0.30 -2.88
C ASN A 74 5.83 0.54 -1.53
N VAL A 75 6.68 1.55 -1.46
CA VAL A 75 7.26 2.05 -0.21
C VAL A 75 6.75 3.48 -0.03
N ALA A 76 5.96 3.71 1.01
CA ALA A 76 5.35 5.01 1.29
C ALA A 76 5.58 5.41 2.74
N VAL A 77 5.97 6.67 2.95
CA VAL A 77 6.18 7.23 4.29
C VAL A 77 4.96 8.07 4.67
N TRP A 78 4.50 7.89 5.90
CA TRP A 78 3.41 8.64 6.51
C TRP A 78 3.81 9.13 7.89
N GLU A 79 3.25 10.26 8.32
CA GLU A 79 3.52 10.85 9.64
C GLU A 79 3.05 9.94 10.79
N SER A 80 2.05 9.10 10.57
CA SER A 80 1.54 8.12 11.55
C SER A 80 0.65 7.04 10.94
N THR A 81 0.41 5.97 11.69
CA THR A 81 -0.67 4.99 11.45
C THR A 81 -2.04 5.63 11.34
N TRP A 82 -2.35 6.66 12.16
CA TRP A 82 -3.63 7.36 12.14
C TRP A 82 -3.85 8.10 10.82
N ALA A 83 -2.83 8.81 10.32
CA ALA A 83 -2.90 9.50 9.03
C ALA A 83 -3.16 8.51 7.88
N LEU A 84 -2.45 7.37 7.87
CA LEU A 84 -2.68 6.31 6.90
C LEU A 84 -4.08 5.68 7.04
N ALA A 85 -4.54 5.41 8.27
CA ALA A 85 -5.86 4.85 8.53
C ALA A 85 -6.98 5.77 8.03
N ALA A 86 -6.86 7.09 8.24
CA ALA A 86 -7.80 8.08 7.75
C ALA A 86 -7.87 8.10 6.21
N ALA A 87 -6.71 8.06 5.54
CA ALA A 87 -6.62 7.98 4.08
C ALA A 87 -7.31 6.72 3.52
N LEU A 88 -7.00 5.54 4.08
CA LEU A 88 -7.58 4.26 3.68
C LEU A 88 -9.09 4.16 3.99
N GLY A 89 -9.54 4.83 5.07
CA GLY A 89 -10.93 4.90 5.49
C GLY A 89 -11.80 5.84 4.65
N SER A 90 -11.21 6.60 3.72
CA SER A 90 -11.97 7.54 2.89
C SER A 90 -12.88 6.83 1.86
N PRO A 91 -14.08 7.37 1.56
CA PRO A 91 -14.93 6.84 0.50
C PRO A 91 -14.26 6.85 -0.88
N GLU A 92 -13.39 7.83 -1.12
CA GLU A 92 -12.67 7.96 -2.39
C GLU A 92 -11.58 6.92 -2.57
N PHE A 93 -10.83 6.61 -1.50
CA PHE A 93 -9.92 5.48 -1.52
C PHE A 93 -10.66 4.17 -1.81
N ARG A 94 -11.80 3.92 -1.15
CA ARG A 94 -12.61 2.71 -1.43
C ARG A 94 -13.02 2.58 -2.89
N ARG A 95 -13.40 3.69 -3.55
CA ARG A 95 -13.73 3.68 -4.99
C ARG A 95 -12.53 3.33 -5.86
N THR A 96 -11.36 3.91 -5.57
CA THR A 96 -10.14 3.62 -6.34
C THR A 96 -9.60 2.20 -6.09
N ALA A 97 -9.76 1.67 -4.88
CA ALA A 97 -9.41 0.29 -4.52
C ALA A 97 -10.36 -0.76 -5.15
N ALA A 98 -11.64 -0.43 -5.29
CA ALA A 98 -12.64 -1.31 -5.91
C ALA A 98 -12.28 -1.68 -7.35
N GLY A 99 -11.66 -0.76 -8.09
CA GLY A 99 -11.23 -0.98 -9.47
C GLY A 99 -10.03 -1.90 -9.65
N MET A 100 -9.33 -2.29 -8.58
CA MET A 100 -8.20 -3.23 -8.69
C MET A 100 -8.72 -4.66 -8.96
N PRO A 101 -8.15 -5.39 -9.93
CA PRO A 101 -8.47 -6.80 -10.17
C PRO A 101 -8.29 -7.67 -8.91
N ASP A 102 -9.10 -8.73 -8.79
CA ASP A 102 -9.09 -9.66 -7.66
C ASP A 102 -8.00 -10.74 -7.76
N ASP A 103 -7.45 -10.96 -8.95
CA ASP A 103 -6.27 -11.80 -9.21
C ASP A 103 -4.93 -11.15 -8.79
N ILE A 104 -4.97 -9.93 -8.27
CA ILE A 104 -3.83 -9.24 -7.65
C ILE A 104 -3.84 -9.46 -6.15
N VAL A 105 -2.71 -9.88 -5.60
CA VAL A 105 -2.54 -10.08 -4.16
C VAL A 105 -1.67 -8.99 -3.57
N SER A 106 -2.10 -8.37 -2.48
CA SER A 106 -1.41 -7.29 -1.77
C SER A 106 -1.01 -7.74 -0.36
N TYR A 107 0.25 -7.52 0.00
CA TYR A 107 0.83 -7.81 1.31
C TYR A 107 1.35 -6.53 1.97
N PRO A 108 0.46 -5.69 2.52
CA PRO A 108 0.83 -4.45 3.21
C PRO A 108 1.30 -4.72 4.65
N HIS A 109 2.29 -3.96 5.08
CA HIS A 109 2.76 -3.88 6.46
C HIS A 109 3.39 -2.51 6.74
N VAL A 110 3.21 -1.97 7.93
CA VAL A 110 3.84 -0.72 8.36
C VAL A 110 5.01 -1.00 9.30
N PHE A 111 6.06 -0.22 9.16
CA PHE A 111 7.30 -0.35 9.94
C PHE A 111 7.69 1.00 10.52
N GLU A 112 8.30 1.00 11.69
CA GLU A 112 9.03 2.16 12.21
C GLU A 112 10.48 2.12 11.74
N ARG A 113 11.07 3.28 11.49
CA ARG A 113 12.51 3.36 11.20
C ARG A 113 13.29 3.22 12.50
N ILE A 114 14.24 2.29 12.51
CA ILE A 114 15.23 2.13 13.59
C ILE A 114 16.62 2.58 13.10
N ASP A 115 17.46 3.04 14.02
CA ASP A 115 18.87 3.27 13.74
C ASP A 115 19.60 1.93 13.55
N ALA A 116 20.57 1.89 12.65
CA ALA A 116 21.35 0.70 12.29
C ALA A 116 22.75 0.70 12.92
#